data_AF-A0A7L5T9H0-F1
#
_entry.id   AF-A0A7L5T9H0-F1
#
_cell.length_a   1.000
_cell.length_b   1.000
_cell.length_c   1.000
_cell.angle_alpha   90.00
_cell.angle_beta   90.00
_cell.angle_gamma   90.00
#
_symmetry.space_group_name_H-M   'P 1'
#
loop_
_entity.id
_entity.type
_entity.pdbx_description
1 polymer ?
#
loop_
_entity_poly.entity_id
_entity_poly.type
_entity_poly.pdbx_seq_one_letter_code
_entity_poly.pdbx_strand_id
1 'polypeptide(L)'
;MDPGPGVDDEERLARAALTRLVEPGDEAVGRWLRRLGPVGLRRALTGEAQPPPGASPRRLAGCALRADGLDPAADLDRIAARGGRFVCPGDMEWPGQLDDLGDARPVGLWVRGPASLRMWALRSVAVVGARACSDYGAHVAATMGAGLTERGWVVVSGAAQGVDGAAHRGALAVGGATVAVLASGVDTPYPRGHTELIERIAEQGLVLAELPPGAHPTRSRFVLRNRVIAALTRGTVVIEAEYRSGSLVTARRAQQLGRSTMGVPGPVTSGLSAGVHELLRGEAVLVTDAAEVVELIGGIGDLAPVREGPLVERDLLDPVTARVLEALSAQGGNEGREVARDSGTSCEEAVSRLYELLALGFVERHGDRWQLVPPVRRSDGARRGDPPYRGNRVKGLRR
;
A
#
# COMPACT_ATOMS: atom_id res chain seq x y z
N MET A 1 18.61 -29.63 9.65
CA MET A 1 17.28 -29.45 10.26
C MET A 1 16.31 -30.14 9.33
N ASP A 2 15.82 -31.30 9.76
CA ASP A 2 14.79 -32.04 9.04
C ASP A 2 13.49 -31.21 9.11
N PRO A 3 12.95 -30.69 8.00
CA PRO A 3 11.69 -29.97 8.05
C PRO A 3 10.64 -30.99 8.49
N GLY A 4 9.93 -30.71 9.60
CA GLY A 4 8.90 -31.60 10.12
C GLY A 4 7.91 -32.03 9.03
N PRO A 5 7.23 -33.18 9.19
CA PRO A 5 6.40 -33.75 8.15
C PRO A 5 5.39 -32.69 7.69
N GLY A 6 5.42 -32.36 6.40
CA GLY A 6 4.47 -31.45 5.79
C GLY A 6 3.03 -31.96 5.93
N VAL A 7 2.05 -31.13 5.56
CA VAL A 7 0.65 -31.55 5.56
C VAL A 7 0.49 -32.80 4.69
N ASP A 8 -0.15 -33.83 5.26
CA ASP A 8 -0.43 -35.10 4.59
C ASP A 8 -1.18 -34.90 3.27
N ASP A 9 -0.90 -35.77 2.29
CA ASP A 9 -1.45 -35.64 0.94
C ASP A 9 -2.98 -35.82 0.92
N GLU A 10 -3.55 -36.68 1.77
CA GLU A 10 -5.01 -36.83 1.90
C GLU A 10 -5.63 -35.54 2.45
N GLU A 11 -4.99 -34.91 3.42
CA GLU A 11 -5.43 -33.62 3.96
C GLU A 11 -5.34 -32.51 2.90
N ARG A 12 -4.26 -32.44 2.12
CA ARG A 12 -4.11 -31.45 1.04
C ARG A 12 -5.18 -31.61 -0.02
N LEU A 13 -5.42 -32.83 -0.50
CA LEU A 13 -6.48 -33.14 -1.45
C LEU A 13 -7.86 -32.76 -0.90
N ALA A 14 -8.12 -33.05 0.37
CA ALA A 14 -9.39 -32.69 1.00
C ALA A 14 -9.59 -31.17 1.09
N ARG A 15 -8.55 -30.41 1.44
CA ARG A 15 -8.61 -28.94 1.48
C ARG A 15 -8.80 -28.34 0.09
N ALA A 16 -8.09 -28.85 -0.92
CA ALA A 16 -8.27 -28.43 -2.31
C ALA A 16 -9.73 -28.67 -2.76
N ALA A 17 -10.27 -29.85 -2.50
CA ALA A 17 -11.68 -30.19 -2.77
C ALA A 17 -12.66 -29.23 -2.08
N LEU A 18 -12.42 -28.91 -0.81
CA LEU A 18 -13.27 -28.00 -0.05
C LEU A 18 -13.35 -26.61 -0.68
N THR A 19 -12.32 -26.13 -1.38
CA THR A 19 -12.38 -24.84 -2.09
C THR A 19 -13.44 -24.82 -3.21
N ARG A 20 -13.81 -25.98 -3.78
CA ARG A 20 -14.95 -26.11 -4.71
C ARG A 20 -16.28 -26.23 -3.99
N LEU A 21 -16.32 -26.95 -2.87
CA LEU A 21 -17.55 -27.32 -2.18
C LEU A 21 -18.16 -26.19 -1.35
N VAL A 22 -17.34 -25.26 -0.83
CA VAL A 22 -17.77 -24.21 0.09
C VAL A 22 -17.49 -22.81 -0.43
N GLU A 23 -18.20 -21.81 0.09
CA GLU A 23 -17.83 -20.42 -0.17
C GLU A 23 -16.73 -19.99 0.82
N PRO A 24 -15.71 -19.22 0.37
CA PRO A 24 -14.64 -18.80 1.25
C PRO A 24 -15.17 -17.89 2.36
N GLY A 25 -14.54 -17.92 3.54
CA GLY A 25 -14.88 -17.04 4.67
C GLY A 25 -16.18 -17.36 5.40
N ASP A 26 -16.82 -18.48 5.08
CA ASP A 26 -17.97 -18.97 5.82
C ASP A 26 -17.53 -19.53 7.18
N GLU A 27 -17.83 -18.81 8.25
CA GLU A 27 -17.43 -19.19 9.60
C GLU A 27 -18.04 -20.52 10.08
N ALA A 28 -19.19 -20.94 9.55
CA ALA A 28 -19.73 -22.25 9.87
C ALA A 28 -18.82 -23.37 9.33
N VAL A 29 -18.24 -23.16 8.14
CA VAL A 29 -17.24 -24.07 7.55
C VAL A 29 -15.98 -24.08 8.39
N GLY A 30 -15.50 -22.92 8.85
CA GLY A 30 -14.36 -22.83 9.77
C GLY A 30 -14.55 -23.65 11.05
N ARG A 31 -15.73 -23.54 11.67
CA ARG A 31 -16.07 -24.32 12.87
C ARG A 31 -16.11 -25.81 12.59
N TRP A 32 -16.67 -26.22 11.45
CA TRP A 32 -16.70 -27.62 11.07
C TRP A 32 -15.31 -28.16 10.73
N LEU A 33 -14.48 -27.38 10.05
CA LEU A 33 -13.07 -27.73 9.75
C LEU A 33 -12.29 -27.98 11.04
N ARG A 34 -12.43 -27.11 12.03
CA ARG A 34 -11.77 -27.25 13.33
C ARG A 34 -12.19 -28.52 14.07
N ARG A 35 -13.46 -28.92 13.94
CA ARG A 35 -14.04 -30.07 14.66
C ARG A 35 -13.83 -31.40 13.96
N LEU A 36 -13.98 -31.44 12.63
CA LEU A 36 -14.01 -32.67 11.83
C LEU A 36 -12.69 -32.93 11.09
N GLY A 37 -11.82 -31.93 11.01
CA GLY A 37 -10.67 -31.93 10.12
C GLY A 37 -11.09 -31.81 8.64
N PRO A 38 -10.13 -31.60 7.72
CA PRO A 38 -10.44 -31.41 6.30
C PRO A 38 -11.01 -32.66 5.63
N VAL A 39 -10.41 -33.83 5.90
CA VAL A 39 -10.86 -35.12 5.33
C VAL A 39 -12.28 -35.45 5.81
N GLY A 40 -12.52 -35.34 7.13
CA GLY A 40 -13.83 -35.59 7.71
C GLY A 40 -14.90 -34.63 7.18
N LEU A 41 -14.58 -33.34 7.06
CA LEU A 41 -15.51 -32.37 6.48
C LEU A 41 -15.79 -32.64 5.00
N ARG A 42 -14.78 -32.96 4.19
CA ARG A 42 -14.98 -33.32 2.78
C ARG A 42 -15.97 -34.48 2.69
N ARG A 43 -15.72 -35.59 3.40
CA ARG A 43 -16.59 -36.78 3.41
C ARG A 43 -18.02 -36.43 3.86
N ALA A 44 -18.17 -35.58 4.87
CA ALA A 44 -19.48 -35.17 5.36
C ALA A 44 -20.26 -34.31 4.35
N LEU A 45 -19.59 -33.45 3.58
CA LEU A 45 -20.22 -32.58 2.57
C LEU A 45 -20.49 -33.31 1.24
N THR A 46 -19.77 -34.39 0.95
CA THR A 46 -20.00 -35.26 -0.22
C THR A 46 -20.99 -36.39 0.05
N GLY A 47 -21.46 -36.55 1.30
CA GLY A 47 -22.42 -37.59 1.69
C GLY A 47 -21.79 -38.94 2.04
N GLU A 48 -20.46 -39.02 2.12
CA GLU A 48 -19.70 -40.22 2.54
C GLU A 48 -19.67 -40.39 4.07
N ALA A 49 -20.08 -39.38 4.84
CA ALA A 49 -20.10 -39.41 6.31
C ALA A 49 -21.30 -38.62 6.89
N GLN A 50 -21.47 -38.68 8.21
CA GLN A 50 -22.54 -37.96 8.91
C GLN A 50 -22.43 -36.44 8.63
N PRO A 51 -23.53 -35.75 8.29
CA PRO A 51 -23.51 -34.33 7.99
C PRO A 51 -23.01 -33.49 9.18
N PRO A 52 -22.36 -32.33 8.89
CA PRO A 52 -21.89 -31.46 9.95
C PRO A 52 -23.04 -30.93 10.83
N PRO A 53 -22.83 -30.78 12.15
CA PRO A 53 -23.86 -30.27 13.04
C PRO A 53 -24.39 -28.89 12.59
N GLY A 54 -25.70 -28.77 12.49
CA GLY A 54 -26.38 -27.52 12.07
C GLY A 54 -26.37 -27.25 10.56
N ALA A 55 -25.83 -28.16 9.74
CA ALA A 55 -25.93 -28.05 8.28
C ALA A 55 -27.39 -28.26 7.83
N SER A 56 -27.95 -27.31 7.09
CA SER A 56 -29.31 -27.46 6.57
C SER A 56 -29.34 -28.45 5.39
N PRO A 57 -30.45 -29.19 5.17
CA PRO A 57 -30.58 -30.09 4.02
C PRO A 57 -30.34 -29.39 2.68
N ARG A 58 -30.80 -28.14 2.54
CA ARG A 58 -30.59 -27.32 1.34
C ARG A 58 -29.11 -27.05 1.07
N ARG A 59 -28.31 -26.81 2.12
CA ARG A 59 -26.87 -26.57 2.00
C ARG A 59 -26.15 -27.84 1.57
N LEU A 60 -26.49 -28.98 2.19
CA LEU A 60 -25.92 -30.28 1.85
C LEU A 60 -26.24 -30.67 0.40
N ALA A 61 -27.48 -30.47 -0.05
CA ALA A 61 -27.86 -30.69 -1.44
C ALA A 61 -27.04 -29.83 -2.42
N GLY A 62 -26.78 -28.56 -2.07
CA GLY A 62 -25.91 -27.69 -2.85
C GLY A 62 -24.46 -28.15 -2.90
N CYS A 63 -23.91 -28.65 -1.79
CA CYS A 63 -22.58 -29.23 -1.76
C CYS A 63 -22.50 -30.53 -2.59
N ALA A 64 -23.51 -31.39 -2.52
CA ALA A 64 -23.58 -32.60 -3.33
C ALA A 64 -23.58 -32.31 -4.84
N LEU A 65 -24.31 -31.27 -5.28
CA LEU A 65 -24.25 -30.81 -6.68
C LEU A 65 -22.87 -30.31 -7.09
N ARG A 66 -22.11 -29.71 -6.17
CA ARG A 66 -20.72 -29.27 -6.42
C ARG A 66 -19.71 -30.41 -6.32
N ALA A 67 -20.08 -31.51 -5.69
CA ALA A 67 -19.27 -32.71 -5.60
C ALA A 67 -19.30 -33.53 -6.90
N ASP A 68 -20.32 -33.31 -7.75
CA ASP A 68 -20.38 -33.90 -9.07
C ASP A 68 -19.20 -33.41 -9.94
N GLY A 69 -18.42 -34.36 -10.47
CA GLY A 69 -17.19 -34.07 -11.24
C GLY A 69 -16.04 -33.45 -10.42
N LEU A 70 -16.07 -33.55 -9.09
CA LEU A 70 -15.02 -33.04 -8.21
C LEU A 70 -13.71 -33.83 -8.39
N ASP A 71 -12.68 -33.18 -8.91
CA ASP A 71 -11.33 -33.75 -9.05
C ASP A 71 -10.28 -32.77 -8.49
N PRO A 72 -9.98 -32.83 -7.18
CA PRO A 72 -8.98 -31.96 -6.57
C PRO A 72 -7.55 -32.28 -7.03
N ALA A 73 -7.27 -33.51 -7.48
CA ALA A 73 -5.95 -33.88 -7.99
C ALA A 73 -5.68 -33.17 -9.33
N ALA A 74 -6.66 -33.19 -10.25
CA ALA A 74 -6.57 -32.45 -11.50
C ALA A 74 -6.43 -30.93 -11.29
N ASP A 75 -7.06 -30.36 -10.25
CA ASP A 75 -6.88 -28.95 -9.90
C ASP A 75 -5.45 -28.64 -9.44
N LEU A 76 -4.88 -29.50 -8.59
CA LEU A 76 -3.48 -29.37 -8.15
C LEU A 76 -2.52 -29.45 -9.34
N ASP A 77 -2.69 -30.46 -10.20
CA ASP A 77 -1.87 -30.65 -11.40
C ASP A 77 -1.98 -29.46 -12.37
N ARG A 78 -3.20 -28.94 -12.56
CA ARG A 78 -3.47 -27.77 -13.41
C ARG A 78 -2.71 -26.54 -12.95
N ILE A 79 -2.65 -26.30 -11.64
CA ILE A 79 -1.95 -25.15 -11.08
C ILE A 79 -0.44 -25.39 -11.04
N ALA A 80 0.01 -26.61 -10.73
CA ALA A 80 1.41 -27.01 -10.81
C ALA A 80 2.00 -26.79 -12.22
N ALA A 81 1.25 -27.18 -13.26
CA ALA A 81 1.62 -26.95 -14.67
C ALA A 81 1.78 -25.47 -15.05
N ARG A 82 1.28 -24.54 -14.22
CA ARG A 82 1.41 -23.08 -14.39
C ARG A 82 2.37 -22.44 -13.39
N GLY A 83 3.29 -23.23 -12.82
CA GLY A 83 4.26 -22.77 -11.83
C GLY A 83 3.63 -22.36 -10.50
N GLY A 84 2.46 -22.92 -10.20
CA GLY A 84 1.74 -22.67 -8.96
C GLY A 84 1.74 -23.85 -8.02
N ARG A 85 1.08 -23.68 -6.88
CA ARG A 85 0.87 -24.70 -5.84
C ARG A 85 -0.34 -24.34 -4.99
N PHE A 86 -0.76 -25.28 -4.16
CA PHE A 86 -1.76 -25.05 -3.13
C PHE A 86 -1.08 -25.05 -1.76
N VAL A 87 -1.21 -23.94 -1.03
CA VAL A 87 -0.63 -23.72 0.30
C VAL A 87 -1.75 -23.73 1.34
N CYS A 88 -1.62 -24.52 2.40
CA CYS A 88 -2.65 -24.65 3.43
C CYS A 88 -2.09 -24.58 4.86
N PRO A 89 -2.94 -24.34 5.88
CA PRO A 89 -2.50 -24.33 7.28
C PRO A 89 -1.73 -25.60 7.65
N GLY A 90 -0.53 -25.43 8.20
CA GLY A 90 0.41 -26.52 8.48
C GLY A 90 1.58 -26.56 7.51
N ASP A 91 1.44 -25.99 6.30
CA ASP A 91 2.58 -25.85 5.39
C ASP A 91 3.61 -24.86 5.93
N MET A 92 4.88 -25.13 5.66
CA MET A 92 5.99 -24.22 6.00
C MET A 92 5.83 -22.83 5.39
N GLU A 93 5.12 -22.75 4.27
CA GLU A 93 4.82 -21.52 3.53
C GLU A 93 3.51 -20.83 3.97
N TRP A 94 2.73 -21.43 4.86
CA TRP A 94 1.51 -20.80 5.36
C TRP A 94 1.84 -19.51 6.12
N PRO A 95 1.26 -18.36 5.75
CA PRO A 95 1.42 -17.13 6.50
C PRO A 95 0.50 -17.15 7.73
N GLY A 96 1.10 -17.30 8.93
CA GLY A 96 0.37 -17.37 10.20
C GLY A 96 -0.52 -16.16 10.49
N GLN A 97 -0.28 -14.99 9.87
CA GLN A 97 -1.13 -13.81 9.98
C GLN A 97 -2.58 -14.06 9.51
N LEU A 98 -2.80 -15.03 8.61
CA LEU A 98 -4.14 -15.42 8.18
C LEU A 98 -4.92 -16.15 9.28
N ASP A 99 -4.26 -16.63 10.33
CA ASP A 99 -4.90 -17.32 11.44
C ASP A 99 -5.71 -16.38 12.33
N ASP A 100 -5.41 -15.08 12.30
CA ASP A 100 -6.17 -14.03 12.99
C ASP A 100 -7.61 -13.89 12.47
N LEU A 101 -7.90 -14.42 11.28
CA LEU A 101 -9.26 -14.48 10.73
C LEU A 101 -10.15 -15.53 11.44
N GLY A 102 -9.60 -16.36 12.31
CA GLY A 102 -10.35 -17.35 13.09
C GLY A 102 -11.13 -18.32 12.19
N ASP A 103 -12.44 -18.44 12.41
CA ASP A 103 -13.32 -19.30 11.61
C ASP A 103 -13.48 -18.83 10.15
N ALA A 104 -13.16 -17.57 9.85
CA ALA A 104 -13.19 -17.04 8.49
C ALA A 104 -11.86 -17.23 7.74
N ARG A 105 -10.86 -17.89 8.36
CA ARG A 105 -9.56 -18.21 7.73
C ARG A 105 -9.76 -19.02 6.44
N PRO A 106 -8.93 -18.79 5.39
CA PRO A 106 -9.00 -19.62 4.19
C PRO A 106 -8.75 -21.10 4.49
N VAL A 107 -9.46 -21.99 3.79
CA VAL A 107 -9.22 -23.45 3.88
C VAL A 107 -7.83 -23.82 3.36
N GLY A 108 -7.37 -23.04 2.38
CA GLY A 108 -6.04 -22.97 1.80
C GLY A 108 -6.03 -21.87 0.73
N LEU A 109 -4.88 -21.65 0.12
CA LEU A 109 -4.66 -20.66 -0.92
C LEU A 109 -4.04 -21.33 -2.15
N TRP A 110 -4.64 -21.09 -3.30
CA TRP A 110 -4.02 -21.32 -4.59
C TRP A 110 -3.01 -20.19 -4.84
N VAL A 111 -1.78 -20.55 -5.20
CA VAL A 111 -0.66 -19.62 -5.35
C VAL A 111 -0.01 -19.85 -6.69
N ARG A 112 0.25 -18.80 -7.47
CA ARG A 112 1.14 -18.81 -8.64
C ARG A 112 2.31 -17.88 -8.38
N GLY A 113 3.50 -18.31 -8.80
CA GLY A 113 4.74 -17.54 -8.73
C GLY A 113 5.77 -18.14 -7.77
N PRO A 114 7.04 -17.74 -7.90
CA PRO A 114 8.17 -18.48 -7.35
C PRO A 114 8.48 -18.16 -5.88
N ALA A 115 8.02 -17.02 -5.37
CA ALA A 115 8.39 -16.54 -4.05
C ALA A 115 7.69 -17.30 -2.90
N SER A 116 8.28 -17.29 -1.70
CA SER A 116 7.64 -17.83 -0.50
C SER A 116 6.60 -16.85 0.05
N LEU A 117 5.34 -17.28 0.06
CA LEU A 117 4.21 -16.50 0.57
C LEU A 117 4.40 -16.09 2.04
N ARG A 118 4.80 -17.04 2.90
CA ARG A 118 5.09 -16.74 4.32
C ARG A 118 6.12 -15.65 4.47
N MET A 119 7.25 -15.75 3.76
CA MET A 119 8.34 -14.78 3.89
C MET A 119 7.91 -13.40 3.42
N TRP A 120 7.17 -13.33 2.31
CA TRP A 120 6.68 -12.08 1.76
C TRP A 120 5.60 -11.43 2.64
N ALA A 121 4.77 -12.22 3.32
CA ALA A 121 3.77 -11.70 4.24
C ALA A 121 4.37 -10.96 5.44
N LEU A 122 5.57 -11.35 5.92
CA LEU A 122 6.21 -10.76 7.09
C LEU A 122 6.53 -9.26 6.96
N ARG A 123 6.86 -8.80 5.74
CA ARG A 123 7.11 -7.38 5.44
C ARG A 123 6.22 -6.93 4.29
N SER A 124 4.91 -6.99 4.51
CA SER A 124 3.93 -6.63 3.49
C SER A 124 2.97 -5.53 3.94
N VAL A 125 2.51 -4.74 2.97
CA VAL A 125 1.55 -3.65 3.14
C VAL A 125 0.49 -3.71 2.06
N ALA A 126 -0.77 -3.51 2.45
CA ALA A 126 -1.86 -3.44 1.52
C ALA A 126 -1.95 -2.04 0.93
N VAL A 127 -1.97 -1.91 -0.38
CA VAL A 127 -2.24 -0.63 -1.07
C VAL A 127 -3.52 -0.78 -1.86
N VAL A 128 -4.59 -0.11 -1.43
CA VAL A 128 -5.94 -0.28 -1.96
C VAL A 128 -6.60 1.05 -2.26
N GLY A 129 -7.60 1.06 -3.14
CA GLY A 129 -8.35 2.28 -3.39
C GLY A 129 -9.46 2.16 -4.43
N ALA A 130 -9.85 3.32 -4.97
CA ALA A 130 -10.91 3.45 -5.94
C ALA A 130 -10.59 2.72 -7.24
N ARG A 131 -11.60 2.06 -7.82
CA ARG A 131 -11.48 1.37 -9.12
C ARG A 131 -11.45 2.35 -10.29
N ALA A 132 -12.22 3.43 -10.17
CA ALA A 132 -12.20 4.58 -11.06
C ALA A 132 -11.48 5.71 -10.33
N CYS A 133 -10.17 5.54 -10.10
CA CYS A 133 -9.34 6.55 -9.45
C CYS A 133 -9.02 7.70 -10.40
N SER A 134 -8.65 8.84 -9.82
CA SER A 134 -8.14 9.99 -10.59
C SER A 134 -6.71 9.73 -11.09
N ASP A 135 -6.20 10.60 -11.98
CA ASP A 135 -4.79 10.59 -12.37
C ASP A 135 -3.87 10.83 -11.16
N TYR A 136 -4.30 11.67 -10.23
CA TYR A 136 -3.63 11.85 -8.94
C TYR A 136 -3.56 10.53 -8.16
N GLY A 137 -4.70 9.85 -7.99
CA GLY A 137 -4.76 8.57 -7.29
C GLY A 137 -3.92 7.48 -7.96
N ALA A 138 -3.93 7.41 -9.29
CA ALA A 138 -3.10 6.49 -10.05
C ALA A 138 -1.60 6.80 -9.88
N HIS A 139 -1.21 8.07 -9.95
CA HIS A 139 0.18 8.49 -9.75
C HIS A 139 0.66 8.18 -8.33
N VAL A 140 -0.09 8.57 -7.31
CA VAL A 140 0.27 8.30 -5.91
C VAL A 140 0.36 6.79 -5.66
N ALA A 141 -0.59 6.00 -6.16
CA ALA A 141 -0.56 4.54 -5.99
C ALA A 141 0.70 3.92 -6.62
N ALA A 142 1.08 4.34 -7.83
CA ALA A 142 2.29 3.87 -8.49
C ALA A 142 3.56 4.29 -7.72
N THR A 143 3.67 5.55 -7.32
CA THR A 143 4.80 6.06 -6.53
C THR A 143 4.90 5.38 -5.17
N MET A 144 3.77 5.14 -4.49
CA MET A 144 3.69 4.39 -3.26
C MET A 144 4.16 2.95 -3.45
N GLY A 145 3.69 2.28 -4.52
CA GLY A 145 4.11 0.91 -4.85
C GLY A 145 5.62 0.79 -5.11
N ALA A 146 6.19 1.71 -5.89
CA ALA A 146 7.62 1.77 -6.14
C ALA A 146 8.41 2.04 -4.85
N GLY A 147 8.08 3.11 -4.13
CA GLY A 147 8.81 3.53 -2.93
C GLY A 147 8.79 2.51 -1.79
N LEU A 148 7.68 1.77 -1.62
CA LEU A 148 7.57 0.69 -0.64
C LEU A 148 8.48 -0.48 -1.01
N THR A 149 8.48 -0.90 -2.27
CA THR A 149 9.29 -2.03 -2.71
C THR A 149 10.78 -1.74 -2.72
N GLU A 150 11.20 -0.51 -3.06
CA GLU A 150 12.59 -0.05 -2.89
C GLU A 150 13.07 -0.11 -1.44
N ARG A 151 12.14 -0.01 -0.47
CA ARG A 151 12.40 -0.14 0.98
C ARG A 151 12.27 -1.58 1.49
N GLY A 152 12.21 -2.55 0.59
CA GLY A 152 12.12 -3.98 0.93
C GLY A 152 10.76 -4.42 1.46
N TRP A 153 9.69 -3.67 1.16
CA TRP A 153 8.32 -4.05 1.49
C TRP A 153 7.59 -4.67 0.31
N VAL A 154 6.79 -5.70 0.58
CA VAL A 154 5.94 -6.34 -0.41
C VAL A 154 4.61 -5.61 -0.52
N VAL A 155 4.27 -5.15 -1.72
CA VAL A 155 2.98 -4.50 -1.99
C VAL A 155 1.93 -5.57 -2.26
N VAL A 156 0.90 -5.63 -1.40
CA VAL A 156 -0.23 -6.54 -1.57
C VAL A 156 -1.45 -5.74 -2.04
N SER A 157 -2.11 -6.21 -3.09
CA SER A 157 -3.34 -5.58 -3.55
C SER A 157 -4.25 -6.58 -4.27
N GLY A 158 -5.40 -6.10 -4.74
CA GLY A 158 -6.47 -6.91 -5.28
C GLY A 158 -6.47 -7.09 -6.80
N ALA A 159 -5.46 -6.54 -7.50
CA ALA A 159 -5.36 -6.43 -8.95
C ALA A 159 -6.60 -5.83 -9.67
N ALA A 160 -7.48 -5.11 -8.94
CA ALA A 160 -8.61 -4.42 -9.55
C ALA A 160 -8.14 -3.26 -10.45
N GLN A 161 -9.06 -2.67 -11.22
CA GLN A 161 -8.79 -1.40 -11.93
C GLN A 161 -8.45 -0.28 -10.94
N GLY A 162 -7.87 0.81 -11.47
CA GLY A 162 -7.51 1.98 -10.69
C GLY A 162 -6.31 1.75 -9.77
N VAL A 163 -6.46 2.08 -8.49
CA VAL A 163 -5.38 2.12 -7.49
C VAL A 163 -4.62 0.79 -7.40
N ASP A 164 -5.32 -0.34 -7.31
CA ASP A 164 -4.69 -1.67 -7.18
C ASP A 164 -3.72 -1.94 -8.35
N GLY A 165 -4.19 -1.73 -9.58
CA GLY A 165 -3.37 -1.92 -10.78
C GLY A 165 -2.19 -0.95 -10.87
N ALA A 166 -2.38 0.31 -10.45
CA ALA A 166 -1.31 1.30 -10.43
C ALA A 166 -0.23 0.96 -9.40
N ALA A 167 -0.61 0.51 -8.20
CA ALA A 167 0.33 0.08 -7.16
C ALA A 167 1.19 -1.11 -7.62
N HIS A 168 0.58 -2.12 -8.23
CA HIS A 168 1.31 -3.25 -8.80
C HIS A 168 2.27 -2.82 -9.93
N ARG A 169 1.83 -1.93 -10.83
CA ARG A 169 2.69 -1.41 -11.89
C ARG A 169 3.88 -0.64 -11.33
N GLY A 170 3.67 0.19 -10.31
CA GLY A 170 4.73 0.92 -9.62
C GLY A 170 5.77 -0.02 -9.00
N ALA A 171 5.31 -1.04 -8.26
CA ALA A 171 6.19 -2.07 -7.69
C ALA A 171 7.01 -2.80 -8.77
N LEU A 172 6.36 -3.26 -9.84
CA LEU A 172 7.06 -3.97 -10.92
C LEU A 172 8.03 -3.09 -11.71
N ALA A 173 7.76 -1.78 -11.83
CA ALA A 173 8.60 -0.85 -12.59
C ALA A 173 10.02 -0.73 -12.02
N VAL A 174 10.18 -0.96 -10.71
CA VAL A 174 11.46 -0.96 -9.99
C VAL A 174 11.99 -2.38 -9.71
N GLY A 175 11.37 -3.42 -10.30
CA GLY A 175 11.72 -4.82 -10.04
C GLY A 175 11.36 -5.30 -8.63
N GLY A 176 10.40 -4.64 -7.99
CA GLY A 176 10.00 -4.85 -6.61
C GLY A 176 9.02 -6.00 -6.40
N ALA A 177 8.89 -6.45 -5.14
CA ALA A 177 8.01 -7.55 -4.75
C ALA A 177 6.54 -7.13 -4.63
N THR A 178 5.64 -7.86 -5.30
CA THR A 178 4.19 -7.59 -5.21
C THR A 178 3.33 -8.85 -5.26
N VAL A 179 2.19 -8.80 -4.56
CA VAL A 179 1.24 -9.91 -4.41
C VAL A 179 -0.15 -9.47 -4.82
N ALA A 180 -0.71 -10.10 -5.85
CA ALA A 180 -2.11 -9.93 -6.24
C ALA A 180 -2.98 -11.00 -5.59
N VAL A 181 -3.88 -10.63 -4.68
CA VAL A 181 -4.91 -11.54 -4.19
C VAL A 181 -6.11 -11.41 -5.11
N LEU A 182 -6.64 -12.45 -5.75
CA LEU A 182 -7.73 -12.40 -6.71
C LEU A 182 -9.08 -12.81 -6.10
N ALA A 183 -10.16 -12.28 -6.66
CA ALA A 183 -11.54 -12.69 -6.36
C ALA A 183 -12.07 -13.74 -7.37
N SER A 184 -11.17 -14.31 -8.16
CA SER A 184 -11.34 -15.41 -9.13
C SER A 184 -10.25 -16.46 -8.86
N GLY A 185 -10.24 -17.58 -9.59
CA GLY A 185 -9.10 -18.51 -9.56
C GLY A 185 -7.81 -17.83 -10.03
N VAL A 186 -6.65 -18.26 -9.51
CA VAL A 186 -5.30 -17.75 -9.89
C VAL A 186 -4.97 -17.88 -11.39
N ASP A 187 -5.74 -18.72 -12.07
CA ASP A 187 -5.61 -19.11 -13.46
C ASP A 187 -6.67 -18.43 -14.36
N THR A 188 -7.49 -17.55 -13.77
CA THR A 188 -8.62 -16.84 -14.38
C THR A 188 -8.47 -15.34 -14.10
N PRO A 189 -7.64 -14.62 -14.88
CA PRO A 189 -7.37 -13.20 -14.67
C PRO A 189 -8.64 -12.35 -14.74
N TYR A 190 -8.84 -11.50 -13.73
CA TYR A 190 -9.89 -10.49 -13.72
C TYR A 190 -9.42 -9.23 -13.00
N PRO A 191 -9.68 -8.02 -13.56
CA PRO A 191 -10.39 -7.76 -14.81
C PRO A 191 -9.56 -8.19 -16.04
N ARG A 192 -10.23 -8.50 -17.17
CA ARG A 192 -9.54 -8.95 -18.40
C ARG A 192 -8.48 -7.97 -18.91
N GLY A 193 -8.70 -6.66 -18.74
CA GLY A 193 -7.72 -5.63 -19.10
C GLY A 193 -6.42 -5.69 -18.28
N HIS A 194 -6.37 -6.45 -17.19
CA HIS A 194 -5.17 -6.65 -16.37
C HIS A 194 -4.53 -8.03 -16.59
N THR A 195 -4.88 -8.75 -17.64
CA THR A 195 -4.32 -10.10 -17.92
C THR A 195 -2.79 -10.07 -17.96
N GLU A 196 -2.19 -9.20 -18.76
CA GLU A 196 -0.73 -9.06 -18.86
C GLU A 196 -0.09 -8.62 -17.54
N LEU A 197 -0.75 -7.73 -16.80
CA LEU A 197 -0.27 -7.31 -15.48
C LEU A 197 -0.25 -8.49 -14.50
N ILE A 198 -1.32 -9.29 -14.45
CA ILE A 198 -1.44 -10.44 -13.56
C ILE A 198 -0.42 -11.52 -13.91
N GLU A 199 -0.19 -11.78 -15.21
CA GLU A 199 0.86 -12.71 -15.63
C GLU A 199 2.26 -12.23 -15.24
N ARG A 200 2.56 -10.94 -15.44
CA ARG A 200 3.83 -10.35 -14.96
C ARG A 200 3.99 -10.45 -13.43
N ILE A 201 2.91 -10.27 -12.67
CA ILE A 201 2.93 -10.50 -11.22
C ILE A 201 3.19 -11.98 -10.91
N ALA A 202 2.63 -12.92 -11.67
CA ALA A 202 2.89 -14.35 -11.44
C ALA A 202 4.34 -14.74 -11.77
N GLU A 203 4.98 -14.08 -12.72
CA GLU A 203 6.38 -14.33 -13.09
C GLU A 203 7.37 -13.84 -12.04
N GLN A 204 7.14 -12.63 -11.50
CA GLN A 204 8.12 -11.92 -10.65
C GLN A 204 7.69 -11.83 -9.17
N GLY A 205 6.42 -12.11 -8.89
CA GLY A 205 5.81 -12.01 -7.58
C GLY A 205 4.87 -13.16 -7.27
N LEU A 206 3.71 -12.87 -6.69
CA LEU A 206 2.71 -13.88 -6.35
C LEU A 206 1.30 -13.48 -6.77
N VAL A 207 0.56 -14.44 -7.29
CA VAL A 207 -0.89 -14.34 -7.49
C VAL A 207 -1.57 -15.37 -6.60
N LEU A 208 -2.47 -14.91 -5.72
CA LEU A 208 -3.14 -15.73 -4.71
C LEU A 208 -4.65 -15.78 -4.99
N ALA A 209 -5.30 -16.89 -4.68
CA ALA A 209 -6.75 -16.96 -4.61
C ALA A 209 -7.20 -18.00 -3.60
N GLU A 210 -8.33 -17.73 -2.94
CA GLU A 210 -9.04 -18.76 -2.16
C GLU A 210 -9.92 -19.64 -3.05
N LEU A 211 -10.27 -19.14 -4.23
CA LEU A 211 -11.16 -19.82 -5.16
C LEU A 211 -10.40 -20.82 -6.02
N PRO A 212 -11.03 -21.95 -6.37
CA PRO A 212 -10.41 -23.01 -7.14
C PRO A 212 -10.08 -22.58 -8.58
N PRO A 213 -9.24 -23.35 -9.28
CA PRO A 213 -8.91 -23.10 -10.68
C PRO A 213 -10.18 -23.02 -11.56
N GLY A 214 -10.21 -22.03 -12.46
CA GLY A 214 -11.35 -21.73 -13.34
C GLY A 214 -12.48 -20.94 -12.68
N ALA A 215 -12.42 -20.64 -11.38
CA ALA A 215 -13.52 -19.97 -10.70
C ALA A 215 -13.71 -18.52 -11.16
N HIS A 216 -14.95 -18.19 -11.52
CA HIS A 216 -15.32 -16.83 -11.91
C HIS A 216 -15.56 -15.91 -10.71
N PRO A 217 -15.25 -14.60 -10.87
CA PRO A 217 -15.45 -13.62 -9.82
C PRO A 217 -16.93 -13.23 -9.69
N THR A 218 -17.35 -12.89 -8.48
CA THR A 218 -18.67 -12.32 -8.18
C THR A 218 -18.52 -11.08 -7.30
N ARG A 219 -19.54 -10.21 -7.27
CA ARG A 219 -19.51 -8.98 -6.46
C ARG A 219 -19.27 -9.26 -4.98
N SER A 220 -19.89 -10.30 -4.41
CA SER A 220 -19.70 -10.69 -3.01
C SER A 220 -18.27 -11.18 -2.75
N ARG A 221 -17.69 -11.95 -3.67
CA ARG A 221 -16.33 -12.48 -3.54
C ARG A 221 -15.26 -11.39 -3.55
N PHE A 222 -15.47 -10.26 -4.23
CA PHE A 222 -14.57 -9.11 -4.10
C PHE A 222 -14.50 -8.55 -2.69
N VAL A 223 -15.66 -8.39 -2.05
CA VAL A 223 -15.74 -7.87 -0.68
C VAL A 223 -15.14 -8.88 0.30
N LEU A 224 -15.37 -10.16 0.07
CA LEU A 224 -14.88 -11.24 0.91
C LEU A 224 -13.36 -11.38 0.84
N ARG A 225 -12.79 -11.37 -0.36
CA ARG A 225 -11.34 -11.44 -0.63
C ARG A 225 -10.55 -10.39 0.16
N ASN A 226 -11.13 -9.21 0.37
CA ASN A 226 -10.45 -8.10 1.06
C ASN A 226 -10.03 -8.45 2.49
N ARG A 227 -10.68 -9.43 3.16
CA ARG A 227 -10.23 -9.88 4.48
C ARG A 227 -8.86 -10.58 4.41
N VAL A 228 -8.54 -11.28 3.31
CA VAL A 228 -7.22 -11.91 3.10
C VAL A 228 -6.16 -10.84 2.93
N ILE A 229 -6.44 -9.82 2.11
CA ILE A 229 -5.51 -8.69 1.91
C ILE A 229 -5.18 -8.05 3.25
N ALA A 230 -6.21 -7.73 4.04
CA ALA A 230 -6.02 -7.09 5.34
C ALA A 230 -5.30 -7.98 6.36
N ALA A 231 -5.59 -9.29 6.37
CA ALA A 231 -4.96 -10.22 7.31
C ALA A 231 -3.51 -10.57 6.93
N LEU A 232 -3.19 -10.60 5.64
CA LEU A 232 -1.85 -10.95 5.16
C LEU A 232 -0.81 -9.85 5.49
N THR A 233 -1.26 -8.59 5.65
CA THR A 233 -0.38 -7.42 5.72
C THR A 233 -0.24 -6.83 7.11
N ARG A 234 0.89 -6.13 7.33
CA ARG A 234 1.14 -5.41 8.61
C ARG A 234 0.34 -4.11 8.71
N GLY A 235 -0.03 -3.52 7.57
CA GLY A 235 -0.90 -2.36 7.51
C GLY A 235 -1.62 -2.23 6.17
N THR A 236 -2.54 -1.28 6.10
CA THR A 236 -3.34 -0.98 4.89
C THR A 236 -3.37 0.52 4.61
N VAL A 237 -2.89 0.91 3.43
CA VAL A 237 -2.93 2.28 2.91
C VAL A 237 -4.09 2.41 1.92
N VAL A 238 -4.98 3.38 2.16
CA VAL A 238 -6.06 3.73 1.24
C VAL A 238 -5.70 4.99 0.47
N ILE A 239 -5.52 4.89 -0.85
CA ILE A 239 -5.09 6.02 -1.69
C ILE A 239 -6.27 6.94 -2.03
N GLU A 240 -7.34 6.39 -2.57
CA GLU A 240 -8.60 7.09 -2.85
C GLU A 240 -9.77 6.16 -2.53
N ALA A 241 -10.86 6.72 -2.02
CA ALA A 241 -12.09 6.01 -1.72
C ALA A 241 -13.26 6.99 -1.60
N GLU A 242 -14.34 6.73 -2.34
CA GLU A 242 -15.64 7.33 -2.04
C GLU A 242 -16.27 6.70 -0.80
N TYR A 243 -17.34 7.31 -0.29
CA TYR A 243 -18.20 6.67 0.69
C TYR A 243 -18.64 5.28 0.22
N ARG A 244 -18.61 4.32 1.14
CA ARG A 244 -18.99 2.91 0.87
C ARG A 244 -18.10 2.20 -0.18
N SER A 245 -16.94 2.75 -0.52
CA SER A 245 -15.96 2.05 -1.35
C SER A 245 -15.55 0.70 -0.75
N GLY A 246 -15.29 -0.28 -1.62
CA GLY A 246 -14.78 -1.59 -1.22
C GLY A 246 -13.39 -1.53 -0.55
N SER A 247 -12.57 -0.52 -0.88
CA SER A 247 -11.26 -0.30 -0.24
C SER A 247 -11.40 0.02 1.25
N LEU A 248 -12.46 0.72 1.64
CA LEU A 248 -12.76 1.00 3.06
C LEU A 248 -13.17 -0.26 3.82
N VAL A 249 -13.69 -1.30 3.13
CA VAL A 249 -13.93 -2.60 3.77
C VAL A 249 -12.60 -3.23 4.16
N THR A 250 -11.57 -3.16 3.30
CA THR A 250 -10.22 -3.66 3.62
C THR A 250 -9.65 -2.94 4.84
N ALA A 251 -9.72 -1.60 4.88
CA ALA A 251 -9.25 -0.82 6.02
C ALA A 251 -9.98 -1.18 7.33
N ARG A 252 -11.32 -1.30 7.30
CA ARG A 252 -12.07 -1.75 8.49
C ARG A 252 -11.69 -3.15 8.95
N ARG A 253 -11.40 -4.07 8.02
CA ARG A 253 -10.91 -5.41 8.38
C ARG A 253 -9.51 -5.34 9.01
N ALA A 254 -8.63 -4.49 8.49
CA ALA A 254 -7.32 -4.27 9.09
C ALA A 254 -7.44 -3.75 10.53
N GLN A 255 -8.30 -2.75 10.79
CA GLN A 255 -8.59 -2.25 12.14
C GLN A 255 -9.11 -3.34 13.09
N GLN A 256 -10.06 -4.16 12.63
CA GLN A 256 -10.60 -5.29 13.41
C GLN A 256 -9.54 -6.34 13.78
N LEU A 257 -8.49 -6.46 12.98
CA LEU A 257 -7.35 -7.35 13.20
C LEU A 257 -6.20 -6.67 13.97
N GLY A 258 -6.40 -5.44 14.44
CA GLY A 258 -5.36 -4.66 15.14
C GLY A 258 -4.18 -4.26 14.24
N ARG A 259 -4.40 -4.12 12.93
CA ARG A 259 -3.40 -3.69 11.95
C ARG A 259 -3.51 -2.19 11.69
N SER A 260 -2.38 -1.53 11.49
CA SER A 260 -2.35 -0.09 11.21
C SER A 260 -3.08 0.24 9.92
N THR A 261 -3.95 1.24 9.96
CA THR A 261 -4.59 1.80 8.78
C THR A 261 -4.06 3.19 8.48
N MET A 262 -3.87 3.47 7.20
CA MET A 262 -3.35 4.74 6.71
C MET A 262 -4.20 5.26 5.56
N GLY A 263 -4.24 6.57 5.40
CA GLY A 263 -4.96 7.23 4.32
C GLY A 263 -4.11 8.31 3.66
N VAL A 264 -4.17 8.39 2.32
CA VAL A 264 -3.56 9.49 1.57
C VAL A 264 -4.51 10.68 1.55
N PRO A 265 -4.05 11.90 1.91
CA PRO A 265 -4.90 13.07 1.84
C PRO A 265 -5.21 13.43 0.38
N GLY A 266 -6.43 13.87 0.13
CA GLY A 266 -6.82 14.43 -1.17
C GLY A 266 -7.73 15.65 -1.01
N PRO A 267 -8.05 16.35 -2.11
CA PRO A 267 -8.85 17.57 -2.08
C PRO A 267 -10.21 17.35 -1.41
N VAL A 268 -10.59 18.22 -0.47
CA VAL A 268 -11.91 18.16 0.23
C VAL A 268 -13.10 18.33 -0.72
N THR A 269 -12.86 18.87 -1.92
CA THR A 269 -13.84 19.00 -3.00
C THR A 269 -14.01 17.74 -3.85
N SER A 270 -13.16 16.73 -3.67
CA SER A 270 -13.20 15.46 -4.42
C SER A 270 -14.01 14.40 -3.69
N GLY A 271 -15.05 13.87 -4.34
CA GLY A 271 -15.80 12.71 -3.84
C GLY A 271 -14.94 11.46 -3.64
N LEU A 272 -13.90 11.30 -4.47
CA LEU A 272 -12.92 10.19 -4.37
C LEU A 272 -12.03 10.28 -3.12
N SER A 273 -11.99 11.41 -2.43
CA SER A 273 -11.22 11.58 -1.18
C SER A 273 -12.09 11.48 0.07
N ALA A 274 -13.42 11.62 -0.07
CA ALA A 274 -14.34 11.73 1.06
C ALA A 274 -14.30 10.53 2.01
N GLY A 275 -14.23 9.31 1.47
CA GLY A 275 -14.10 8.09 2.27
C GLY A 275 -12.76 7.97 3.00
N VAL A 276 -11.68 8.50 2.41
CA VAL A 276 -10.37 8.57 3.08
C VAL A 276 -10.39 9.62 4.18
N HIS A 277 -11.06 10.75 3.98
CA HIS A 277 -11.23 11.75 5.06
C HIS A 277 -11.98 11.19 6.25
N GLU A 278 -13.06 10.41 6.06
CA GLU A 278 -13.72 9.72 7.18
C GLU A 278 -12.79 8.75 7.89
N LEU A 279 -11.98 8.00 7.12
CA LEU A 279 -11.02 7.06 7.67
C LEU A 279 -9.97 7.79 8.54
N LEU A 280 -9.48 8.95 8.09
CA LEU A 280 -8.51 9.79 8.80
C LEU A 280 -9.08 10.53 10.01
N ARG A 281 -10.40 10.81 10.04
CA ARG A 281 -11.07 11.31 11.26
C ARG A 281 -11.26 10.23 12.32
N GLY A 282 -11.16 8.95 11.92
CA GLY A 282 -11.13 7.81 12.82
C GLY A 282 -9.70 7.52 13.31
N GLU A 283 -9.33 6.25 13.29
CA GLU A 283 -8.05 5.75 13.82
C GLU A 283 -6.94 5.64 12.76
N ALA A 284 -7.18 6.06 11.52
CA ALA A 284 -6.16 5.94 10.49
C ALA A 284 -5.17 7.11 10.50
N VAL A 285 -3.91 6.79 10.21
CA VAL A 285 -2.82 7.77 10.15
C VAL A 285 -2.73 8.36 8.74
N LEU A 286 -2.59 9.68 8.66
CA LEU A 286 -2.31 10.35 7.39
C LEU A 286 -0.89 10.01 6.93
N VAL A 287 -0.77 9.54 5.68
CA VAL A 287 0.52 9.31 5.03
C VAL A 287 0.53 9.95 3.65
N THR A 288 1.70 10.38 3.21
CA THR A 288 1.93 11.09 1.96
C THR A 288 2.97 10.38 1.08
N ASP A 289 3.82 9.53 1.67
CA ASP A 289 4.78 8.72 0.94
C ASP A 289 5.03 7.35 1.59
N ALA A 290 5.89 6.55 0.95
CA ALA A 290 6.25 5.23 1.42
C ALA A 290 7.09 5.25 2.71
N ALA A 291 7.86 6.29 2.98
CA ALA A 291 8.70 6.35 4.17
C ALA A 291 7.85 6.50 5.44
N GLU A 292 6.81 7.35 5.41
CA GLU A 292 5.85 7.50 6.51
C GLU A 292 5.05 6.21 6.76
N VAL A 293 4.73 5.47 5.69
CA VAL A 293 4.11 4.14 5.84
C VAL A 293 5.07 3.20 6.58
N VAL A 294 6.31 3.11 6.12
CA VAL A 294 7.33 2.22 6.70
C VAL A 294 7.66 2.59 8.14
N GLU A 295 7.67 3.87 8.50
CA GLU A 295 7.82 4.32 9.89
C GLU A 295 6.73 3.77 10.80
N LEU A 296 5.47 3.81 10.34
CA LEU A 296 4.34 3.37 11.16
C LEU A 296 4.31 1.84 11.35
N ILE A 297 4.64 1.08 10.31
CA ILE A 297 4.51 -0.39 10.33
C ILE A 297 5.85 -1.11 10.41
N GLY A 298 6.97 -0.40 10.50
CA GLY A 298 8.32 -0.93 10.45
C GLY A 298 8.80 -1.62 11.70
N GLY A 299 10.12 -1.87 11.72
CA GLY A 299 10.85 -2.17 12.95
C GLY A 299 11.31 -0.89 13.64
N ILE A 300 11.83 -1.01 14.86
CA ILE A 300 12.49 0.10 15.54
C ILE A 300 13.66 0.57 14.68
N GLY A 301 13.70 1.87 14.35
CA GLY A 301 14.73 2.48 13.51
C GLY A 301 14.35 2.66 12.04
N ASP A 302 13.21 2.12 11.58
CA ASP A 302 12.67 2.34 10.22
C ASP A 302 12.04 3.76 10.08
N LEU A 303 12.75 4.82 10.48
CA LEU A 303 12.21 6.19 10.56
C LEU A 303 12.06 6.86 9.20
N ALA A 304 11.00 7.68 9.05
CA ALA A 304 10.88 8.56 7.91
C ALA A 304 11.97 9.66 7.99
N PRO A 305 12.52 10.12 6.85
CA PRO A 305 13.47 11.21 6.87
C PRO A 305 12.79 12.47 7.42
N VAL A 306 13.51 13.21 8.27
CA VAL A 306 13.03 14.51 8.77
C VAL A 306 12.82 15.44 7.57
N ARG A 307 11.59 15.94 7.42
CA ARG A 307 11.24 16.85 6.34
C ARG A 307 11.51 18.28 6.77
N GLU A 308 12.57 18.85 6.22
CA GLU A 308 12.91 20.26 6.41
C GLU A 308 12.59 21.04 5.13
N GLY A 309 11.96 22.20 5.32
CA GLY A 309 11.80 23.16 4.22
C GLY A 309 13.17 23.67 3.75
N PRO A 310 13.27 24.24 2.54
CA PRO A 310 14.48 24.92 2.14
C PRO A 310 14.76 26.03 3.16
N LEU A 311 15.94 25.98 3.78
CA LEU A 311 16.41 27.06 4.63
C LEU A 311 16.46 28.33 3.79
N VAL A 312 15.63 29.32 4.10
CA VAL A 312 15.72 30.62 3.44
C VAL A 312 16.80 31.39 4.16
N GLU A 313 17.69 32.07 3.44
CA GLU A 313 18.78 32.84 4.06
C GLU A 313 18.26 33.87 5.09
N ARG A 314 17.01 34.33 4.91
CA ARG A 314 16.31 35.20 5.87
C ARG A 314 16.03 34.55 7.23
N ASP A 315 15.85 33.23 7.26
CA ASP A 315 15.57 32.48 8.49
C ASP A 315 16.81 32.36 9.39
N LEU A 316 17.99 32.71 8.87
CA LEU A 316 19.26 32.74 9.61
C LEU A 316 19.56 34.08 10.28
N LEU A 317 18.76 35.12 10.00
CA LEU A 317 18.95 36.44 10.58
C LEU A 317 18.53 36.46 12.04
N ASP A 318 19.31 37.13 12.90
CA ASP A 318 18.88 37.36 14.27
C ASP A 318 17.61 38.24 14.32
N PRO A 319 16.82 38.19 15.41
CA PRO A 319 15.52 38.87 15.48
C PRO A 319 15.58 40.39 15.27
N VAL A 320 16.71 41.05 15.55
CA VAL A 320 16.87 42.48 15.32
C VAL A 320 17.14 42.74 13.84
N THR A 321 18.05 41.97 13.24
CA THR A 321 18.40 42.07 11.81
C THR A 321 17.21 41.74 10.90
N ALA A 322 16.39 40.74 11.26
CA ALA A 322 15.16 40.42 10.56
C ALA A 322 14.15 41.59 10.57
N ARG A 323 13.92 42.22 11.73
CA ARG A 323 13.04 43.40 11.84
C ARG A 323 13.54 44.60 11.05
N VAL A 324 14.86 44.81 11.01
CA VAL A 324 15.48 45.85 10.18
C VAL A 324 15.27 45.57 8.69
N LEU A 325 15.38 44.31 8.27
CA LEU A 325 15.09 43.91 6.88
C LEU A 325 13.62 44.10 6.52
N GLU A 326 12.69 43.77 7.42
CA GLU A 326 11.24 43.91 7.23
C GLU A 326 10.77 45.37 7.23
N ALA A 327 11.49 46.26 7.90
CA ALA A 327 11.20 47.70 7.93
C ALA A 327 11.54 48.41 6.61
N LEU A 328 12.24 47.75 5.68
CA LEU A 328 12.53 48.32 4.37
C LEU A 328 11.30 48.22 3.45
N SER A 329 10.95 49.33 2.82
CA SER A 329 9.90 49.33 1.79
C SER A 329 10.27 48.45 0.59
N ALA A 330 9.26 47.82 -0.01
CA ALA A 330 9.42 47.02 -1.23
C ALA A 330 9.72 47.85 -2.48
N GLN A 331 9.48 49.17 -2.43
CA GLN A 331 9.71 50.11 -3.54
C GLN A 331 10.31 51.41 -3.03
N GLY A 332 11.39 51.86 -3.68
CA GLY A 332 12.14 53.04 -3.30
C GLY A 332 13.12 52.77 -2.15
N GLY A 333 14.16 53.60 -2.03
CA GLY A 333 15.12 53.48 -0.94
C GLY A 333 14.61 54.09 0.35
N ASN A 334 15.08 53.59 1.49
CA ASN A 334 14.72 54.06 2.83
C ASN A 334 15.95 54.70 3.47
N GLU A 335 15.78 55.81 4.18
CA GLU A 335 16.87 56.37 4.98
C GLU A 335 17.07 55.54 6.26
N GLY A 336 18.30 55.47 6.77
CA GLY A 336 18.60 54.67 7.98
C GLY A 336 17.74 55.06 9.20
N ARG A 337 17.33 56.34 9.31
CA ARG A 337 16.44 56.83 10.37
C ARG A 337 14.99 56.35 10.19
N GLU A 338 14.52 56.21 8.96
CA GLU A 338 13.19 55.66 8.65
C GLU A 338 13.16 54.18 9.05
N VAL A 339 14.18 53.42 8.62
CA VAL A 339 14.33 52.02 8.99
C VAL A 339 14.43 51.83 10.51
N ALA A 340 15.18 52.69 11.21
CA ALA A 340 15.28 52.65 12.67
C ALA A 340 13.93 52.87 13.36
N ARG A 341 13.16 53.87 12.90
CA ARG A 341 11.81 54.15 13.42
C ARG A 341 10.89 52.94 13.22
N ASP A 342 10.89 52.38 12.03
CA ASP A 342 9.91 51.36 11.64
C ASP A 342 10.29 49.96 12.17
N SER A 343 11.58 49.70 12.38
CA SER A 343 12.08 48.47 13.06
C SER A 343 12.07 48.56 14.60
N GLY A 344 11.83 49.75 15.17
CA GLY A 344 11.85 49.99 16.61
C GLY A 344 13.25 49.85 17.23
N THR A 345 14.29 50.25 16.49
CA THR A 345 15.70 50.18 16.90
C THR A 345 16.32 51.58 17.00
N SER A 346 17.53 51.68 17.56
CA SER A 346 18.30 52.93 17.49
C SER A 346 18.82 53.17 16.07
N CYS A 347 19.12 54.42 15.70
CA CYS A 347 19.70 54.72 14.39
C CYS A 347 21.05 54.02 14.18
N GLU A 348 21.86 53.90 15.23
CA GLU A 348 23.16 53.22 15.18
C GLU A 348 22.99 51.71 14.92
N GLU A 349 22.04 51.08 15.62
CA GLU A 349 21.75 49.65 15.47
C GLU A 349 21.13 49.33 14.09
N ALA A 350 20.17 50.14 13.64
CA ALA A 350 19.58 50.00 12.31
C ALA A 350 20.63 50.08 11.21
N VAL A 351 21.53 51.07 11.27
CA VAL A 351 22.61 51.23 10.30
C VAL A 351 23.57 50.05 10.36
N SER A 352 23.95 49.60 11.57
CA SER A 352 24.80 48.41 11.73
C SER A 352 24.20 47.17 11.07
N ARG A 353 22.90 46.91 11.30
CA ARG A 353 22.20 45.76 10.71
C ARG A 353 21.97 45.93 9.21
N LEU A 354 21.79 47.15 8.70
CA LEU A 354 21.72 47.41 7.26
C LEU A 354 23.05 47.09 6.55
N TYR A 355 24.19 47.34 7.18
CA TYR A 355 25.49 46.91 6.63
C TYR A 355 25.69 45.39 6.68
N GLU A 356 25.21 44.73 7.74
CA GLU A 356 25.18 43.26 7.80
C GLU A 356 24.31 42.68 6.67
N LEU A 357 23.11 43.22 6.48
CA LEU A 357 22.21 42.85 5.39
C LEU A 357 22.80 43.13 4.00
N LEU A 358 23.61 44.18 3.86
CA LEU A 358 24.33 44.49 2.62
C LEU A 358 25.41 43.44 2.34
N ALA A 359 26.18 43.05 3.35
CA ALA A 359 27.18 41.99 3.23
C ALA A 359 26.55 40.63 2.88
N LEU A 360 25.35 40.37 3.39
CA LEU A 360 24.55 39.18 3.07
C LEU A 360 23.78 39.30 1.73
N GLY A 361 23.83 40.45 1.06
CA GLY A 361 23.21 40.66 -0.25
C GLY A 361 21.68 40.85 -0.23
N PHE A 362 21.08 41.10 0.94
CA PHE A 362 19.65 41.37 1.06
C PHE A 362 19.27 42.80 0.66
N VAL A 363 20.19 43.74 0.83
CA VAL A 363 19.97 45.16 0.56
C VAL A 363 21.12 45.74 -0.25
N GLU A 364 20.84 46.77 -1.01
CA GLU A 364 21.81 47.60 -1.70
C GLU A 364 21.71 49.03 -1.20
N ARG A 365 22.83 49.75 -1.28
CA ARG A 365 22.92 51.14 -0.85
C ARG A 365 23.12 52.07 -2.04
N HIS A 366 22.23 53.05 -2.18
CA HIS A 366 22.28 54.10 -3.18
C HIS A 366 22.38 55.46 -2.48
N GLY A 367 23.59 56.00 -2.34
CA GLY A 367 23.84 57.19 -1.52
C GLY A 367 23.48 56.94 -0.06
N ASP A 368 22.54 57.70 0.48
CA ASP A 368 22.08 57.54 1.87
C ASP A 368 20.81 56.69 2.02
N ARG A 369 20.34 56.08 0.92
CA ARG A 369 19.15 55.24 0.91
C ARG A 369 19.48 53.76 0.75
N TRP A 370 18.71 52.94 1.43
CA TRP A 370 18.82 51.48 1.45
C TRP A 370 17.62 50.84 0.75
N GLN A 371 17.88 49.93 -0.18
CA GLN A 371 16.85 49.25 -0.97
C GLN A 371 16.98 47.75 -0.83
N LEU A 372 15.86 47.04 -0.82
CA LEU A 372 15.89 45.58 -0.94
C LEU A 372 16.46 45.20 -2.30
N VAL A 373 17.42 44.27 -2.32
CA VAL A 373 17.85 43.66 -3.58
C VAL A 373 16.69 42.82 -4.09
N PRO A 374 16.20 43.05 -5.32
CA PRO A 374 15.15 42.22 -5.90
C PRO A 374 15.61 40.76 -5.89
N PRO A 375 14.79 39.81 -5.43
CA PRO A 375 15.18 38.41 -5.51
C PRO A 375 15.45 38.08 -6.97
N VAL A 376 16.65 37.58 -7.26
CA VAL A 376 16.99 37.11 -8.60
C VAL A 376 15.94 36.07 -8.98
N ARG A 377 15.07 36.41 -9.93
CA ARG A 377 14.18 35.42 -10.53
C ARG A 377 15.08 34.43 -11.22
N ARG A 378 15.36 33.29 -10.59
CA ARG A 378 15.97 32.16 -11.28
C ARG A 378 15.02 31.80 -12.42
N SER A 379 15.39 32.16 -13.64
CA SER A 379 14.71 31.73 -14.87
C SER A 379 15.08 30.27 -15.12
N ASP A 380 14.68 29.39 -14.21
CA ASP A 380 14.74 27.96 -14.48
C ASP A 380 13.41 27.55 -15.09
N GLY A 381 13.46 27.15 -16.37
CA GLY A 381 12.43 26.35 -17.04
C GLY A 381 12.28 24.95 -16.44
N ALA A 382 12.58 24.77 -15.16
CA ALA A 382 12.33 23.54 -14.43
C ALA A 382 10.88 23.54 -13.96
N ARG A 383 10.04 22.77 -14.64
CA ARG A 383 8.71 22.39 -14.13
C ARG A 383 8.88 21.89 -12.69
N ARG A 384 8.09 22.45 -11.77
CA ARG A 384 7.97 21.92 -10.40
C ARG A 384 7.61 20.44 -10.49
N GLY A 385 8.51 19.58 -10.00
CA GLY A 385 8.24 18.15 -9.82
C GLY A 385 9.29 17.24 -10.45
N ASP A 386 10.53 17.31 -9.99
CA ASP A 386 11.43 16.16 -10.00
C ASP A 386 12.44 16.28 -8.84
N PRO A 387 12.69 15.20 -8.08
CA PRO A 387 13.72 15.21 -7.05
C PRO A 387 15.13 15.24 -7.69
N PRO A 388 16.12 15.88 -7.06
CA PRO A 388 17.46 15.97 -7.65
C PRO A 388 18.16 14.61 -7.62
N TYR A 389 18.27 13.98 -8.80
CA TYR A 389 19.12 12.82 -9.03
C TYR A 389 20.60 13.25 -8.94
N ARG A 390 21.29 12.91 -7.84
CA ARG A 390 22.77 12.97 -7.76
C ARG A 390 23.34 11.65 -8.28
N GLY A 391 23.96 11.69 -9.45
CA GLY A 391 24.72 10.57 -10.02
C GLY A 391 25.90 11.05 -10.86
N ASN A 392 27.10 10.93 -10.30
CA ASN A 392 28.40 11.30 -10.88
C ASN A 392 28.61 10.78 -12.31
N ARG A 393 28.91 11.69 -13.26
CA ARG A 393 29.69 11.36 -14.46
C ARG A 393 31.14 11.78 -14.24
N VAL A 394 32.01 10.81 -13.99
CA VAL A 394 33.43 10.97 -14.28
C VAL A 394 33.63 10.51 -15.72
N LYS A 395 33.92 11.44 -16.63
CA LYS A 395 34.59 11.15 -17.90
C LYS A 395 35.55 12.26 -18.26
N GLY A 396 36.82 11.89 -18.35
CA GLY A 396 37.83 12.63 -19.07
C GLY A 396 39.22 12.15 -18.73
N LEU A 397 39.81 11.31 -19.59
CA LEU A 397 41.12 11.64 -20.17
C LEU A 397 41.32 10.84 -21.46
N ARG A 398 41.50 11.58 -22.55
CA ARG A 398 42.07 11.07 -23.80
C ARG A 398 43.58 10.95 -23.63
N ARG A 399 44.14 9.79 -23.96
CA ARG A 399 45.20 9.65 -24.96
C ARG A 399 44.88 8.46 -25.82
#